data_AF-A0A7L4CJ24-F1
#
_entry.id   AF-A0A7L4CJ24-F1
#
_cell.length_a   1.000
_cell.length_b   1.000
_cell.length_c   1.000
_cell.angle_alpha   90.00
_cell.angle_beta   90.00
_cell.angle_gamma   90.00
#
_symmetry.space_group_name_H-M   'P 1'
#
loop_
_entity.id
_entity.type
_entity.pdbx_description
1 polymer ?
#
loop_
_entity_poly.entity_id
_entity_poly.type
_entity_poly.pdbx_seq_one_letter_code
_entity_poly.pdbx_strand_id
1 'polypeptide(L)'
;SIPDLIPALTTAEQRAATSLKWRTHEKLLQKYACLPHIISSDQIYYRFLHRMLTIILTNNVLPVQKAAARTLCVYLRYNRKQEQRHEVIQKLIERKSYWNRLRFLDTCEFIMELFSKSFFCKYFFLPVLELTHDPVANVRMKLCYMLPKVKSTLKIPTDKHLLQQLELCIRKLLCQEKDKDVLTIVKRTVLELDISVDAFQKRFYESDLLDQEKERQEHLL
;
A
#
# COMPACT_ATOMS: atom_id res chain seq x y z
N SER A 1 -9.44 -27.95 13.09
CA SER A 1 -9.76 -27.22 11.84
C SER A 1 -11.16 -27.62 11.41
N ILE A 2 -11.97 -26.69 10.90
CA ILE A 2 -13.27 -27.02 10.29
C ILE A 2 -12.95 -27.41 8.84
N PRO A 3 -13.06 -28.70 8.44
CA PRO A 3 -12.58 -29.18 7.14
C PRO A 3 -13.15 -28.42 5.94
N ASP A 4 -14.39 -27.97 6.06
CA ASP A 4 -15.13 -27.31 4.98
C ASP A 4 -15.03 -25.78 4.98
N LEU A 5 -14.31 -25.19 5.94
CA LEU A 5 -14.25 -23.72 6.07
C LEU A 5 -13.62 -23.07 4.83
N ILE A 6 -12.48 -23.56 4.36
CA ILE A 6 -11.77 -22.96 3.21
C ILE A 6 -12.57 -23.10 1.91
N PRO A 7 -13.11 -24.30 1.56
CA PRO A 7 -14.01 -24.44 0.42
C PRO A 7 -15.25 -23.53 0.52
N ALA A 8 -15.86 -23.43 1.70
CA ALA A 8 -17.06 -22.61 1.90
C ALA A 8 -16.76 -21.10 1.71
N LEU A 9 -15.64 -20.61 2.27
CA LEU A 9 -15.20 -19.23 2.09
C LEU A 9 -14.91 -18.95 0.61
N THR A 10 -14.08 -19.77 -0.04
CA THR A 10 -13.79 -19.61 -1.49
C THR A 10 -15.07 -19.57 -2.32
N THR A 11 -16.03 -20.46 -2.02
CA THR A 11 -17.33 -20.50 -2.71
C THR A 11 -18.15 -19.22 -2.45
N ALA A 12 -18.16 -18.72 -1.22
CA ALA A 12 -18.87 -17.50 -0.86
C ALA A 12 -18.30 -16.27 -1.60
N GLU A 13 -16.97 -16.15 -1.69
CA GLU A 13 -16.31 -15.09 -2.45
C GLU A 13 -16.63 -15.19 -3.93
N GLN A 14 -16.52 -16.39 -4.53
CA GLN A 14 -16.81 -16.57 -5.94
C GLN A 14 -18.27 -16.22 -6.27
N ARG A 15 -19.23 -16.60 -5.42
CA ARG A 15 -20.65 -16.22 -5.58
C ARG A 15 -20.86 -14.71 -5.46
N ALA A 16 -20.14 -14.05 -4.55
CA ALA A 16 -20.22 -12.60 -4.43
C ALA A 16 -19.61 -11.91 -5.67
N ALA A 17 -18.49 -12.42 -6.18
CA ALA A 17 -17.77 -11.90 -7.34
C ALA A 17 -18.56 -12.02 -8.64
N THR A 18 -19.33 -13.09 -8.83
CA THR A 18 -20.19 -13.28 -10.01
C THR A 18 -21.55 -12.60 -9.88
N SER A 19 -21.90 -12.10 -8.69
CA SER A 19 -23.12 -11.33 -8.48
C SER A 19 -22.97 -9.89 -8.99
N LEU A 20 -24.09 -9.26 -9.35
CA LEU A 20 -24.13 -7.81 -9.62
C LEU A 20 -24.07 -6.96 -8.33
N LYS A 21 -23.93 -7.58 -7.15
CA LYS A 21 -23.99 -6.94 -5.83
C LYS A 21 -22.59 -6.63 -5.31
N TRP A 22 -21.87 -5.70 -5.96
CA TRP A 22 -20.49 -5.37 -5.61
C TRP A 22 -20.29 -4.97 -4.14
N ARG A 23 -21.30 -4.33 -3.51
CA ARG A 23 -21.28 -3.99 -2.07
C ARG A 23 -21.18 -5.23 -1.16
N THR A 24 -21.83 -6.33 -1.56
CA THR A 24 -21.72 -7.61 -0.84
C THR A 24 -20.31 -8.16 -0.97
N HIS A 25 -19.74 -8.11 -2.17
CA HIS A 25 -18.37 -8.56 -2.41
C HIS A 25 -17.36 -7.72 -1.62
N GLU A 26 -17.45 -6.38 -1.67
CA GLU A 26 -16.61 -5.48 -0.89
C GLU A 26 -16.67 -5.81 0.62
N LYS A 27 -17.87 -5.91 1.20
CA LYS A 27 -18.04 -6.24 2.62
C LYS A 27 -17.47 -7.61 2.99
N LEU A 28 -17.64 -8.60 2.11
CA LEU A 28 -17.08 -9.93 2.32
C LEU A 28 -15.55 -9.90 2.37
N LEU A 29 -14.91 -9.22 1.41
CA LEU A 29 -13.45 -9.06 1.38
C LEU A 29 -12.92 -8.34 2.62
N GLN A 30 -13.64 -7.32 3.12
CA GLN A 30 -13.29 -6.66 4.38
C GLN A 30 -13.32 -7.63 5.57
N LYS A 31 -14.31 -8.54 5.62
CA LYS A 31 -14.39 -9.56 6.68
C LYS A 31 -13.26 -10.58 6.58
N TYR A 32 -12.73 -10.83 5.40
CA TYR A 32 -11.61 -11.76 5.21
C TYR A 32 -10.31 -11.31 5.87
N ALA A 33 -10.17 -10.02 6.24
CA ALA A 33 -9.01 -9.53 6.96
C ALA A 33 -8.76 -10.25 8.31
N CYS A 34 -9.77 -10.90 8.92
CA CYS A 34 -9.56 -11.66 10.16
C CYS A 34 -9.00 -13.08 9.94
N LEU A 35 -8.97 -13.59 8.70
CA LEU A 35 -8.61 -14.98 8.42
C LEU A 35 -7.22 -15.41 8.90
N PRO A 36 -6.18 -14.55 8.95
CA PRO A 36 -4.89 -14.94 9.51
C PRO A 36 -4.93 -15.35 10.99
N HIS A 37 -6.00 -15.00 11.72
CA HIS A 37 -6.22 -15.43 13.10
C HIS A 37 -6.95 -16.78 13.21
N ILE A 38 -7.44 -17.33 12.10
CA ILE A 38 -8.33 -18.50 12.06
C ILE A 38 -7.69 -19.66 11.30
N ILE A 39 -6.92 -19.38 10.25
CA ILE A 39 -6.28 -20.37 9.39
C ILE A 39 -4.78 -20.09 9.24
N SER A 40 -4.00 -21.11 8.86
CA SER A 40 -2.55 -21.00 8.78
C SER A 40 -2.08 -20.08 7.64
N SER A 41 -0.87 -19.54 7.79
CA SER A 41 -0.21 -18.71 6.77
C SER A 41 -0.13 -19.41 5.41
N ASP A 42 0.10 -20.72 5.37
CA ASP A 42 0.12 -21.49 4.12
C ASP A 42 -1.26 -21.54 3.46
N GLN A 43 -2.33 -21.74 4.23
CA GLN A 43 -3.67 -21.72 3.66
C GLN A 43 -4.05 -20.33 3.14
N ILE A 44 -3.66 -19.26 3.84
CA ILE A 44 -3.81 -17.88 3.36
C ILE A 44 -3.05 -17.70 2.03
N TYR A 45 -1.79 -18.10 1.99
CA TYR A 45 -0.93 -17.97 0.82
C TYR A 45 -1.51 -18.67 -0.41
N TYR A 46 -1.76 -19.99 -0.31
CA TYR A 46 -2.16 -20.81 -1.44
C TYR A 46 -3.61 -20.59 -1.90
N ARG A 47 -4.50 -20.10 -1.02
CA ARG A 47 -5.94 -20.01 -1.34
C ARG A 47 -6.46 -18.59 -1.49
N PHE A 48 -5.97 -17.64 -0.68
CA PHE A 48 -6.59 -16.32 -0.59
C PHE A 48 -5.68 -15.21 -1.11
N LEU A 49 -4.38 -15.34 -0.96
CA LEU A 49 -3.44 -14.26 -1.28
C LEU A 49 -3.45 -13.95 -2.79
N HIS A 50 -3.21 -14.94 -3.63
CA HIS A 50 -3.27 -14.75 -5.09
C HIS A 50 -4.66 -14.29 -5.54
N ARG A 51 -5.73 -14.72 -4.87
CA ARG A 51 -7.08 -14.25 -5.17
C ARG A 51 -7.23 -12.75 -4.93
N MET A 52 -6.73 -12.22 -3.80
CA MET A 52 -6.76 -10.79 -3.55
C MET A 52 -5.96 -10.02 -4.62
N LEU A 53 -4.76 -10.51 -4.99
CA LEU A 53 -3.96 -9.92 -6.08
C LEU A 53 -4.76 -9.86 -7.39
N THR A 54 -5.41 -10.96 -7.79
CA THR A 54 -6.24 -10.99 -8.99
C THR A 54 -7.35 -9.93 -8.92
N ILE A 55 -8.08 -9.84 -7.81
CA ILE A 55 -9.16 -8.87 -7.65
C ILE A 55 -8.64 -7.42 -7.79
N ILE A 56 -7.49 -7.11 -7.18
CA ILE A 56 -6.88 -5.78 -7.28
C ILE A 56 -6.59 -5.43 -8.75
N LEU A 57 -6.05 -6.39 -9.51
CA LEU A 57 -5.56 -6.16 -10.88
C LEU A 57 -6.65 -6.23 -11.96
N THR A 58 -7.74 -6.97 -11.74
CA THR A 58 -8.71 -7.28 -12.82
C THR A 58 -10.14 -6.83 -12.53
N ASN A 59 -10.50 -6.51 -11.28
CA ASN A 59 -11.88 -6.12 -10.97
C ASN A 59 -12.16 -4.68 -11.43
N ASN A 60 -13.32 -4.42 -12.04
CA ASN A 60 -13.68 -3.10 -12.54
C ASN A 60 -14.33 -2.18 -11.49
N VAL A 61 -14.58 -2.69 -10.28
CA VAL A 61 -15.25 -1.95 -9.21
C VAL A 61 -14.22 -1.49 -8.17
N LEU A 62 -13.97 -0.18 -8.18
CA LEU A 62 -12.95 0.46 -7.34
C LEU A 62 -13.06 0.14 -5.83
N PRO A 63 -14.25 0.22 -5.18
CA PRO A 63 -14.39 -0.19 -3.78
C PRO A 63 -13.96 -1.64 -3.50
N VAL A 64 -14.29 -2.56 -4.41
CA VAL A 64 -13.91 -3.98 -4.31
C VAL A 64 -12.39 -4.14 -4.42
N GLN A 65 -11.75 -3.44 -5.36
CA GLN A 65 -10.29 -3.42 -5.48
C GLN A 65 -9.62 -2.89 -4.20
N LYS A 66 -10.16 -1.81 -3.60
CA LYS A 66 -9.63 -1.25 -2.35
C LYS A 66 -9.79 -2.20 -1.16
N ALA A 67 -10.94 -2.87 -1.04
CA ALA A 67 -11.15 -3.88 -0.02
C ALA A 67 -10.17 -5.06 -0.18
N ALA A 68 -9.96 -5.55 -1.40
CA ALA A 68 -8.97 -6.59 -1.68
C ALA A 68 -7.54 -6.14 -1.34
N ALA A 69 -7.16 -4.90 -1.68
CA ALA A 69 -5.85 -4.34 -1.38
C ALA A 69 -5.57 -4.27 0.12
N ARG A 70 -6.53 -3.78 0.92
CA ARG A 70 -6.41 -3.75 2.37
C ARG A 70 -6.29 -5.16 2.96
N THR A 71 -7.15 -6.08 2.53
CA THR A 71 -7.12 -7.48 3.00
C THR A 71 -5.82 -8.19 2.62
N LEU A 72 -5.30 -7.96 1.41
CA LEU A 72 -3.99 -8.45 1.00
C LEU A 72 -2.86 -7.94 1.91
N CYS A 73 -2.88 -6.65 2.27
CA CYS A 73 -1.87 -6.08 3.18
C CYS A 73 -1.90 -6.76 4.55
N VAL A 74 -3.10 -7.08 5.06
CA VAL A 74 -3.24 -7.84 6.31
C VAL A 74 -2.67 -9.25 6.16
N TYR A 75 -2.95 -9.95 5.07
CA TYR A 75 -2.36 -11.26 4.80
C TYR A 75 -0.85 -11.22 4.71
N LEU A 76 -0.29 -10.20 4.03
CA LEU A 76 1.14 -10.01 3.92
C LEU A 76 1.78 -9.77 5.28
N ARG A 77 1.11 -9.03 6.18
CA ARG A 77 1.59 -8.73 7.54
C ARG A 77 1.72 -9.99 8.38
N TYR A 78 0.77 -10.91 8.27
CA TYR A 78 0.76 -12.17 9.02
C TYR A 78 1.47 -13.33 8.32
N ASN A 79 2.03 -13.10 7.13
CA ASN A 79 2.78 -14.15 6.44
C ASN A 79 4.20 -14.27 7.01
N ARG A 80 4.46 -15.41 7.66
CA ARG A 80 5.74 -15.69 8.33
C ARG A 80 6.87 -16.04 7.35
N LYS A 81 6.54 -16.50 6.14
CA LYS A 81 7.54 -16.94 5.15
C LYS A 81 8.04 -15.75 4.34
N GLN A 82 9.31 -15.38 4.53
CA GLN A 82 9.92 -14.21 3.88
C GLN A 82 9.89 -14.31 2.34
N GLU A 83 10.15 -15.49 1.79
CA GLU A 83 10.12 -15.72 0.33
C GLU A 83 8.73 -15.44 -0.25
N GLN A 84 7.68 -15.94 0.41
CA GLN A 84 6.29 -15.69 0.02
C GLN A 84 5.95 -14.20 0.11
N ARG A 85 6.38 -13.51 1.18
CA ARG A 85 6.20 -12.05 1.29
C ARG A 85 6.88 -11.33 0.12
N HIS A 86 8.12 -11.70 -0.18
CA HIS A 86 8.89 -11.06 -1.24
C HIS A 86 8.25 -11.25 -2.61
N GLU A 87 7.81 -12.47 -2.95
CA GLU A 87 7.11 -12.75 -4.22
C GLU A 87 5.89 -11.85 -4.40
N VAL A 88 5.10 -11.67 -3.34
CA VAL A 88 3.88 -10.87 -3.37
C VAL A 88 4.19 -9.38 -3.52
N ILE A 89 5.23 -8.90 -2.83
CA ILE A 89 5.71 -7.52 -2.96
C ILE A 89 6.16 -7.27 -4.40
N GLN A 90 6.93 -8.17 -5.01
CA GLN A 90 7.35 -8.03 -6.40
C GLN A 90 6.13 -7.97 -7.35
N LYS A 91 5.15 -8.84 -7.15
CA LYS A 91 3.90 -8.80 -7.94
C LYS A 91 3.10 -7.50 -7.78
N LEU A 92 3.16 -6.85 -6.62
CA LEU A 92 2.56 -5.53 -6.43
C LEU A 92 3.33 -4.41 -7.14
N ILE A 93 4.66 -4.51 -7.16
CA ILE A 93 5.56 -3.56 -7.82
C ILE A 93 5.49 -3.71 -9.35
N GLU A 94 5.27 -4.92 -9.87
CA GLU A 94 5.09 -5.20 -11.29
C GLU A 94 3.79 -4.61 -11.83
N ARG A 95 3.86 -3.39 -12.36
CA ARG A 95 2.69 -2.59 -12.76
C ARG A 95 2.65 -2.35 -14.27
N LYS A 96 1.85 -3.15 -14.98
CA LYS A 96 1.75 -3.06 -16.46
C LYS A 96 0.84 -1.93 -16.94
N SER A 97 -0.34 -1.78 -16.35
CA SER A 97 -1.35 -0.81 -16.81
C SER A 97 -1.37 0.47 -15.97
N TYR A 98 -1.89 1.55 -16.54
CA TYR A 98 -2.20 2.79 -15.83
C TYR A 98 -3.03 2.54 -14.57
N TRP A 99 -4.10 1.74 -14.70
CA TRP A 99 -4.98 1.41 -13.60
C TRP A 99 -4.22 0.68 -12.48
N ASN A 100 -3.34 -0.26 -12.82
CA ASN A 100 -2.52 -1.00 -11.86
C ASN A 100 -1.55 -0.08 -11.10
N ARG A 101 -1.00 0.94 -11.77
CA ARG A 101 -0.14 1.95 -11.10
C ARG A 101 -0.91 2.78 -10.09
N LEU A 102 -2.15 3.18 -10.41
CA LEU A 102 -3.03 3.83 -9.43
C LEU A 102 -3.42 2.89 -8.28
N ARG A 103 -3.74 1.62 -8.58
CA ARG A 103 -4.06 0.62 -7.55
C ARG A 103 -2.89 0.38 -6.62
N PHE A 104 -1.67 0.33 -7.13
CA PHE A 104 -0.46 0.22 -6.32
C PHE A 104 -0.31 1.39 -5.35
N LEU A 105 -0.56 2.63 -5.80
CA LEU A 105 -0.54 3.78 -4.89
C LEU A 105 -1.61 3.63 -3.80
N ASP A 106 -2.84 3.21 -4.13
CA ASP A 106 -3.86 2.90 -3.11
C ASP A 106 -3.38 1.80 -2.13
N THR A 107 -2.71 0.76 -2.61
CA THR A 107 -2.13 -0.29 -1.76
C THR A 107 -1.04 0.27 -0.85
N CYS A 108 -0.18 1.16 -1.34
CA CYS A 108 0.88 1.81 -0.54
C CYS A 108 0.31 2.62 0.63
N GLU A 109 -0.88 3.23 0.49
CA GLU A 109 -1.54 3.89 1.61
C GLU A 109 -1.85 2.93 2.75
N PHE A 110 -2.33 1.72 2.42
CA PHE A 110 -2.57 0.66 3.40
C PHE A 110 -1.27 0.07 3.94
N ILE A 111 -0.22 -0.05 3.13
CA ILE A 111 1.10 -0.49 3.62
C ILE A 111 1.62 0.48 4.68
N MET A 112 1.64 1.80 4.40
CA MET A 112 2.07 2.80 5.39
C MET A 112 1.17 2.83 6.65
N GLU A 113 -0.11 2.46 6.53
CA GLU A 113 -1.02 2.34 7.66
C GLU A 113 -0.74 1.10 8.51
N LEU A 114 -0.52 -0.05 7.87
CA LEU A 114 -0.49 -1.36 8.51
C LEU A 114 0.91 -1.83 8.88
N PHE A 115 1.95 -1.35 8.21
CA PHE A 115 3.35 -1.75 8.42
C PHE A 115 4.18 -0.63 9.01
N SER A 116 5.36 -0.98 9.52
CA SER A 116 6.33 0.00 10.00
C SER A 116 6.83 0.88 8.85
N LYS A 117 7.26 2.08 9.23
CA LYS A 117 7.99 3.04 8.40
C LYS A 117 9.20 2.36 7.74
N SER A 118 9.96 1.58 8.50
CA SER A 118 11.14 0.83 8.02
C SER A 118 10.76 -0.18 6.93
N PHE A 119 9.65 -0.91 7.10
CA PHE A 119 9.16 -1.87 6.10
C PHE A 119 8.77 -1.17 4.79
N PHE A 120 8.04 -0.06 4.88
CA PHE A 120 7.69 0.73 3.70
C PHE A 120 8.95 1.27 2.99
N CYS A 121 9.90 1.83 3.75
CA CYS A 121 11.16 2.34 3.21
C CYS A 121 11.97 1.26 2.49
N LYS A 122 12.03 0.06 3.08
CA LYS A 122 12.78 -1.07 2.52
C LYS A 122 12.21 -1.58 1.19
N TYR A 123 10.89 -1.67 1.06
CA TYR A 123 10.26 -2.40 -0.05
C TYR A 123 9.50 -1.54 -1.06
N PHE A 124 8.95 -0.40 -0.65
CA PHE A 124 7.98 0.36 -1.45
C PHE A 124 8.42 1.78 -1.77
N PHE A 125 9.33 2.37 -0.99
CA PHE A 125 9.72 3.77 -1.16
C PHE A 125 10.27 4.09 -2.55
N LEU A 126 11.29 3.36 -3.00
CA LEU A 126 11.85 3.55 -4.35
C LEU A 126 10.82 3.26 -5.46
N PRO A 127 10.09 2.12 -5.44
CA PRO A 127 9.01 1.86 -6.40
C PRO A 127 7.90 2.93 -6.44
N VAL A 128 7.66 3.65 -5.34
CA VAL A 128 6.73 4.78 -5.27
C VAL A 128 7.37 6.02 -5.90
N LEU A 129 8.63 6.33 -5.58
CA LEU A 129 9.34 7.49 -6.15
C LEU A 129 9.55 7.37 -7.66
N GLU A 130 9.75 6.18 -8.21
CA GLU A 130 9.86 5.97 -9.66
C GLU A 130 8.63 6.51 -10.43
N LEU A 131 7.45 6.53 -9.79
CA LEU A 131 6.23 7.06 -10.38
C LEU A 131 6.21 8.60 -10.49
N THR A 132 7.18 9.34 -9.95
CA THR A 132 7.31 10.79 -10.23
C THR A 132 7.59 11.05 -11.71
N HIS A 133 8.09 10.04 -12.43
CA HIS A 133 8.37 10.09 -13.86
C HIS A 133 7.33 9.32 -14.70
N ASP A 134 6.19 8.93 -14.12
CA ASP A 134 5.16 8.20 -14.86
C ASP A 134 4.68 9.00 -16.08
N PRO A 135 4.48 8.40 -17.26
CA PRO A 135 4.01 9.12 -18.44
C PRO A 135 2.60 9.72 -18.26
N VAL A 136 1.78 9.18 -17.35
CA VAL A 136 0.38 9.59 -17.17
C VAL A 136 0.24 10.59 -16.03
N ALA A 137 -0.27 11.79 -16.35
CA ALA A 137 -0.44 12.89 -15.39
C ALA A 137 -1.22 12.47 -14.14
N ASN A 138 -2.33 11.74 -14.28
CA ASN A 138 -3.14 11.29 -13.14
C ASN A 138 -2.37 10.41 -12.14
N VAL A 139 -1.38 9.62 -12.60
CA VAL A 139 -0.53 8.83 -11.70
C VAL A 139 0.39 9.77 -10.93
N ARG A 140 1.01 10.73 -11.62
CA ARG A 140 1.86 11.75 -10.99
C ARG A 140 1.06 12.62 -10.00
N MET A 141 -0.14 13.07 -10.36
CA MET A 141 -1.04 13.82 -9.46
C MET A 141 -1.32 13.03 -8.18
N LYS A 142 -1.72 11.76 -8.31
CA LYS A 142 -2.00 10.91 -7.14
C LYS A 142 -0.77 10.74 -6.27
N LEU A 143 0.40 10.52 -6.87
CA LEU A 143 1.65 10.44 -6.13
C LEU A 143 1.95 11.75 -5.39
N CYS A 144 1.75 12.91 -6.01
CA CYS A 144 2.00 14.20 -5.38
C CYS A 144 1.23 14.36 -4.06
N TYR A 145 -0.06 14.04 -4.06
CA TYR A 145 -0.86 14.04 -2.83
C TYR A 145 -0.36 13.07 -1.75
N MET A 146 0.39 12.03 -2.14
CA MET A 146 0.95 11.03 -1.22
C MET A 146 2.33 11.43 -0.67
N LEU A 147 3.07 12.32 -1.34
CA LEU A 147 4.44 12.68 -0.95
C LEU A 147 4.58 13.13 0.52
N PRO A 148 3.63 13.88 1.13
CA PRO A 148 3.71 14.20 2.55
C PRO A 148 3.71 12.96 3.45
N LYS A 149 2.88 11.96 3.12
CA LYS A 149 2.83 10.69 3.83
C LYS A 149 4.09 9.86 3.59
N VAL A 150 4.65 9.89 2.38
CA VAL A 150 5.93 9.23 2.06
C VAL A 150 7.07 9.86 2.87
N LYS A 151 7.18 11.19 2.90
CA LYS A 151 8.21 11.90 3.69
C LYS A 151 8.10 11.56 5.18
N SER A 152 6.88 11.46 5.72
CA SER A 152 6.68 11.14 7.15
C SER A 152 7.03 9.70 7.53
N THR A 153 7.31 8.83 6.54
CA THR A 153 7.88 7.50 6.81
C THR A 153 9.38 7.51 7.07
N LEU A 154 10.09 8.61 6.78
CA LEU A 154 11.54 8.68 6.94
C LEU A 154 11.95 8.94 8.40
N LYS A 155 12.86 8.13 8.93
CA LYS A 155 13.46 8.28 10.26
C LYS A 155 14.80 9.00 10.14
N ILE A 156 14.89 10.25 10.55
CA ILE A 156 16.15 11.03 10.52
C ILE A 156 16.91 10.81 11.84
N PRO A 157 18.24 10.57 11.83
CA PRO A 157 19.16 10.68 10.68
C PRO A 157 19.31 9.43 9.81
N THR A 158 18.78 8.27 10.22
CA THR A 158 18.96 6.97 9.55
C THR A 158 18.66 7.01 8.05
N ASP A 159 17.56 7.64 7.66
CA ASP A 159 17.03 7.64 6.29
C ASP A 159 17.41 8.92 5.51
N LYS A 160 18.49 9.60 5.91
CA LYS A 160 18.94 10.84 5.24
C LYS A 160 19.15 10.66 3.73
N HIS A 161 19.65 9.51 3.30
CA HIS A 161 19.86 9.22 1.88
C HIS A 161 18.53 9.09 1.10
N LEU A 162 17.49 8.49 1.71
CA LEU A 162 16.15 8.41 1.13
C LEU A 162 15.49 9.79 1.04
N LEU A 163 15.69 10.63 2.07
CA LEU A 163 15.22 12.01 2.05
C LEU A 163 15.83 12.79 0.88
N GLN A 164 17.14 12.65 0.66
CA GLN A 164 17.82 13.29 -0.48
C GLN A 164 17.27 12.82 -1.83
N GLN A 165 16.96 11.53 -1.97
CA GLN A 165 16.33 10.99 -3.18
C GLN A 165 14.93 11.57 -3.42
N LEU A 166 14.11 11.63 -2.37
CA LEU A 166 12.78 12.26 -2.43
C LEU A 166 12.88 13.73 -2.85
N GLU A 167 13.76 14.50 -2.22
CA GLU A 167 13.98 15.92 -2.53
C GLU A 167 14.45 16.10 -3.98
N LEU A 168 15.34 15.24 -4.47
CA LEU A 168 15.78 15.25 -5.86
C LEU A 168 14.62 14.97 -6.83
N CYS A 169 13.79 13.97 -6.55
CA CYS A 169 12.60 13.67 -7.36
C CYS A 169 11.61 14.85 -7.39
N ILE A 170 11.36 15.49 -6.24
CA ILE A 170 10.49 16.67 -6.15
C ILE A 170 11.06 17.84 -6.96
N ARG A 171 12.36 18.13 -6.84
CA ARG A 171 13.01 19.19 -7.63
C ARG A 171 12.90 18.92 -9.12
N LYS A 172 13.14 17.68 -9.56
CA LYS A 172 12.95 17.30 -10.97
C LYS A 172 11.51 17.50 -11.41
N LEU A 173 10.54 17.08 -10.60
CA LEU A 173 9.13 17.24 -10.90
C LEU A 173 8.73 18.72 -11.03
N LEU A 174 9.18 19.59 -10.13
CA LEU A 174 8.96 21.04 -10.23
C LEU A 174 9.54 21.65 -11.51
N CYS A 175 10.73 21.21 -11.92
CA CYS A 175 11.44 21.79 -13.07
C CYS A 175 10.98 21.23 -14.43
N GLN A 176 10.53 19.97 -14.47
CA GLN A 176 10.31 19.22 -15.71
C GLN A 176 8.83 18.93 -15.99
N GLU A 177 7.93 19.15 -15.02
CA GLU A 177 6.51 18.90 -15.22
C GLU A 177 5.90 19.85 -16.25
N LYS A 178 5.18 19.25 -17.21
CA LYS A 178 4.53 19.96 -18.32
C LYS A 178 3.03 20.11 -18.09
N ASP A 179 2.45 19.21 -17.31
CA ASP A 179 1.03 19.23 -16.98
C ASP A 179 0.75 20.31 -15.92
N LYS A 180 -0.17 21.23 -16.22
CA LYS A 180 -0.46 22.38 -15.37
C LYS A 180 -1.11 21.99 -14.03
N ASP A 181 -1.94 20.95 -14.05
CA ASP A 181 -2.64 20.49 -12.85
C ASP A 181 -1.67 19.76 -11.93
N VAL A 182 -0.82 18.89 -12.48
CA VAL A 182 0.26 18.26 -11.71
C VAL A 182 1.17 19.34 -11.12
N LEU A 183 1.64 20.31 -11.92
CA LEU A 183 2.54 21.36 -11.43
C LEU A 183 1.92 22.17 -10.28
N THR A 184 0.63 22.48 -10.37
CA THR A 184 -0.12 23.20 -9.32
C THR A 184 -0.14 22.38 -8.03
N ILE A 185 -0.43 21.09 -8.12
CA ILE A 185 -0.45 20.19 -6.96
C ILE A 185 0.95 20.05 -6.36
N VAL A 186 2.00 19.90 -7.17
CA VAL A 186 3.38 19.78 -6.69
C VAL A 186 3.80 21.01 -5.91
N LYS A 187 3.54 22.21 -6.46
CA LYS A 187 3.86 23.48 -5.78
C LYS A 187 3.17 23.57 -4.42
N ARG A 188 1.89 23.21 -4.35
CA ARG A 188 1.15 23.15 -3.07
C ARG A 188 1.77 22.12 -2.12
N THR A 189 2.05 20.92 -2.62
CA THR A 189 2.62 19.83 -1.83
C THR A 189 3.96 20.21 -1.22
N VAL A 190 4.82 20.91 -1.96
CA VAL A 190 6.13 21.38 -1.48
C VAL A 190 5.97 22.32 -0.29
N LEU A 191 5.03 23.27 -0.35
CA LEU A 191 4.73 24.14 0.79
C LEU A 191 4.30 23.33 2.02
N GLU A 192 3.46 22.30 1.84
CA GLU A 192 3.06 21.40 2.94
C GLU A 192 4.25 20.58 3.50
N LEU A 193 5.19 20.18 2.65
CA LEU A 193 6.40 19.43 3.03
C LEU A 193 7.41 20.28 3.82
N ASP A 194 7.47 21.59 3.57
CA ASP A 194 8.34 22.53 4.27
C ASP A 194 7.79 22.90 5.66
N ILE A 195 6.46 23.05 5.79
CA ILE A 195 5.79 23.32 7.08
C ILE A 195 5.91 22.12 8.05
N SER A 196 6.01 20.90 7.52
CA SER A 196 6.13 19.65 8.29
C SER A 196 7.39 19.56 9.17
N VAL A 197 8.34 20.49 9.03
CA VAL A 197 9.59 20.50 9.82
C VAL A 197 9.39 21.07 11.24
N ASP A 198 8.41 21.96 11.46
CA ASP A 198 8.30 22.73 12.71
C ASP A 198 7.03 22.48 13.56
N ALA A 199 6.00 21.83 13.02
CA ALA A 199 4.74 21.62 13.74
C ALA A 199 4.55 20.14 14.14
N PHE A 200 4.32 19.91 15.45
CA PHE A 200 3.78 18.68 16.09
C PHE A 200 4.74 17.75 16.84
N GLN A 201 5.26 18.20 18.00
CA GLN A 201 5.95 17.33 18.96
C GLN A 201 5.06 16.26 19.64
N LYS A 202 3.75 16.49 19.78
CA LYS A 202 2.86 15.56 20.54
C LYS A 202 2.28 14.40 19.72
N ARG A 203 1.98 14.62 18.43
CA ARG A 203 1.54 13.54 17.50
C ARG A 203 2.68 12.60 17.11
N PHE A 204 3.93 13.07 17.22
CA PHE A 204 5.11 12.28 16.86
C PHE A 204 5.31 11.08 17.80
N TYR A 205 5.11 11.28 19.12
CA TYR A 205 5.36 10.23 20.12
C TYR A 205 4.41 9.03 19.99
N GLU A 206 3.10 9.26 19.88
CA GLU A 206 2.12 8.16 19.68
C GLU A 206 2.34 7.44 18.35
N SER A 207 2.63 8.20 17.29
CA SER A 207 2.95 7.65 15.96
C SER A 207 4.20 6.77 16.00
N ASP A 208 5.23 7.18 16.75
CA ASP A 208 6.48 6.44 16.88
C ASP A 208 6.34 5.19 17.76
N LEU A 209 5.55 5.23 18.83
CA LEU A 209 5.25 4.03 19.63
C LEU A 209 4.48 2.98 18.80
N LEU A 210 3.49 3.42 18.02
CA LEU A 210 2.77 2.53 17.10
C LEU A 210 3.70 1.96 16.02
N ASP A 211 4.64 2.76 15.51
CA ASP A 211 5.62 2.31 14.53
C ASP A 211 6.58 1.25 15.10
N GLN A 212 7.09 1.47 16.32
CA GLN A 212 7.95 0.52 17.03
C GLN A 212 7.24 -0.81 17.32
N GLU A 213 5.95 -0.76 17.68
CA GLU A 213 5.13 -1.97 17.84
C GLU A 213 5.03 -2.75 16.53
N LYS A 214 4.79 -2.05 15.42
CA LYS A 214 4.70 -2.70 14.11
C LYS A 214 6.01 -3.35 13.71
N GLU A 215 7.12 -2.63 13.88
CA GLU A 215 8.47 -3.10 13.55
C GLU A 215 8.83 -4.33 14.39
N ARG A 216 8.50 -4.35 15.69
CA ARG A 216 8.70 -5.52 16.55
C ARG A 216 7.89 -6.73 16.06
N GLN A 217 6.61 -6.55 15.73
CA GLN A 217 5.77 -7.63 15.22
C GLN A 217 6.29 -8.19 13.89
N GLU A 218 6.82 -7.34 13.02
CA GLU A 218 7.39 -7.73 11.72
C GLU A 218 8.67 -8.56 11.85
N HIS A 219 9.46 -8.36 12.91
CA HIS A 219 10.63 -9.17 13.24
C HIS A 219 10.30 -10.50 13.92
N LEU A 220 9.17 -10.57 14.62
CA LEU A 220 8.70 -11.78 15.33
C LEU A 220 7.95 -12.77 14.42
N LEU A 221 7.64 -12.37 13.18
CA LEU A 221 6.87 -13.13 12.18
C LEU A 221 7.71 -13.57 10.99
#